data_AF-H2Z818-F1
#
_entry.id   AF-H2Z818-F1
#
_cell.length_a   1.000
_cell.length_b   1.000
_cell.length_c   1.000
_cell.angle_alpha   90.00
_cell.angle_beta   90.00
_cell.angle_gamma   90.00
#
_symmetry.space_group_name_H-M   'P 1'
#
loop_
_entity.id
_entity.type
_entity.pdbx_description
1 polymer ?
#
loop_
_entity_poly.entity_id
_entity_poly.type
_entity_poly.pdbx_seq_one_letter_code
_entity_poly.pdbx_strand_id
1 'polypeptide(L)'
;MNNLNINFSQQPQTPQQYQDDEAFPKTLYVGNLDPLVSESLIMELFGVIGPCKSCKMITDPAGGDPYCFVEYFDHGHALAAHGAMNQRKIL
;
A
#
# COMPACT_ATOMS: atom_id res chain seq x y z
N MET A 1 -5.50 -12.64 -12.45
CA MET A 1 -6.52 -12.21 -11.45
C MET A 1 -6.26 -12.80 -10.07
N ASN A 2 -5.25 -12.25 -9.41
CA ASN A 2 -4.94 -12.52 -8.02
C ASN A 2 -5.77 -11.61 -7.11
N ASN A 3 -6.10 -12.07 -5.90
CA ASN A 3 -6.72 -11.22 -4.89
C ASN A 3 -5.64 -10.36 -4.22
N LEU A 4 -5.84 -9.06 -4.14
CA LEU A 4 -4.94 -8.17 -3.43
C LEU A 4 -4.84 -8.56 -1.96
N ASN A 5 -3.60 -8.59 -1.44
CA ASN A 5 -3.35 -8.74 -0.02
C ASN A 5 -2.89 -7.42 0.57
N ILE A 6 -3.81 -6.69 1.22
CA ILE A 6 -3.51 -5.38 1.81
C ILE A 6 -3.38 -5.53 3.32
N ASN A 7 -2.27 -5.06 3.86
CA ASN A 7 -2.00 -5.02 5.29
C ASN A 7 -1.45 -3.66 5.67
N PHE A 8 -1.63 -3.23 6.91
CA PHE A 8 -0.88 -2.08 7.40
C PHE A 8 0.60 -2.46 7.44
N SER A 9 1.44 -1.68 6.75
CA SER A 9 2.87 -1.94 6.79
C SER A 9 3.37 -1.56 8.18
N GLN A 10 3.80 -2.53 8.97
CA GLN A 10 4.72 -2.25 10.07
C GLN A 10 6.06 -1.92 9.44
N GLN A 11 6.33 -0.63 9.24
CA GLN A 11 7.64 -0.21 8.78
C GLN A 11 8.69 -0.62 9.83
N PRO A 12 9.85 -1.17 9.43
CA PRO A 12 10.97 -1.27 10.36
C PRO A 12 11.34 0.15 10.77
N GLN A 13 11.07 0.48 12.04
CA GLN A 13 11.28 1.80 12.61
C GLN A 13 12.76 2.19 12.43
N THR A 14 13.05 3.17 11.57
CA THR A 14 14.37 3.81 11.58
C THR A 14 14.46 4.61 12.89
N PRO A 15 15.44 4.35 13.76
CA PRO A 15 15.55 5.08 15.01
C PRO A 15 16.05 6.49 14.70
N GLN A 16 15.13 7.46 14.66
CA GLN A 16 15.27 8.87 15.08
C GLN A 16 14.13 9.72 14.46
N GLN A 17 13.36 10.41 15.34
CA GLN A 17 12.30 11.42 15.11
C GLN A 17 10.87 10.85 14.91
N TYR A 18 9.80 11.27 15.61
CA TYR A 18 9.57 12.04 16.84
C TYR A 18 8.06 11.81 17.16
N GLN A 19 7.74 11.52 18.43
CA GLN A 19 6.49 11.84 19.15
C GLN A 19 5.10 11.65 18.46
N ASP A 20 4.31 10.70 18.99
CA ASP A 20 2.83 10.75 19.16
C ASP A 20 1.86 10.43 17.98
N ASP A 21 2.29 10.01 16.80
CA ASP A 21 1.36 9.61 15.71
C ASP A 21 1.19 8.07 15.55
N GLU A 22 1.65 7.30 16.54
CA GLU A 22 1.76 5.83 16.51
C GLU A 22 0.44 5.08 16.79
N ALA A 23 -0.69 5.77 16.92
CA ALA A 23 -1.99 5.11 17.11
C ALA A 23 -2.54 4.50 15.80
N PHE A 24 -2.11 4.99 14.64
CA PHE A 24 -2.85 4.78 13.39
C PHE A 24 -1.92 4.69 12.16
N PRO A 25 -1.57 3.49 11.69
CA PRO A 25 -0.69 3.31 10.54
C PRO A 25 -1.29 3.94 9.27
N LYS A 26 -0.50 4.81 8.61
CA LYS A 26 -0.89 5.51 7.36
C LYS A 26 -0.38 4.84 6.10
N THR A 27 0.42 3.79 6.26
CA THR A 27 1.10 3.11 5.16
C THR A 27 0.56 1.69 5.03
N LEU A 28 0.18 1.33 3.82
CA LEU A 28 -0.36 0.04 3.44
C LEU A 28 0.66 -0.73 2.61
N TYR A 29 0.93 -1.97 2.99
CA TYR A 29 1.52 -2.97 2.14
C TYR A 29 0.44 -3.55 1.23
N VAL A 30 0.71 -3.61 -0.07
CA VAL A 30 -0.16 -4.20 -1.08
C VAL A 30 0.64 -5.28 -1.80
N GLY A 31 0.38 -6.53 -1.47
CA GLY A 31 1.04 -7.69 -2.06
C GLY A 31 0.13 -8.48 -2.99
N ASN A 32 0.70 -9.56 -3.53
CA ASN A 32 0.01 -10.45 -4.47
C ASN A 32 -0.44 -9.70 -5.75
N LEU A 33 0.38 -8.73 -6.18
CA LEU A 33 0.13 -7.96 -7.40
C LEU A 33 0.44 -8.83 -8.63
N ASP A 34 -0.29 -8.61 -9.71
CA ASP A 34 0.04 -9.22 -11.00
C ASP A 34 1.30 -8.54 -11.59
N PRO A 35 2.20 -9.26 -12.28
CA PRO A 35 3.38 -8.67 -12.94
C PRO A 35 3.04 -7.57 -13.97
N LEU A 36 1.80 -7.50 -14.44
CA LEU A 36 1.33 -6.43 -15.32
C LEU A 36 0.92 -5.15 -14.57
N VAL A 37 0.76 -5.21 -13.24
CA VAL A 37 0.43 -4.04 -12.42
C VAL A 37 1.63 -3.11 -12.36
N SER A 38 1.39 -1.82 -12.56
CA SER A 38 2.41 -0.78 -12.44
C SER A 38 2.11 0.16 -11.27
N GLU A 39 3.12 0.86 -10.80
CA GLU A 39 2.99 1.87 -9.73
C GLU A 39 1.92 2.91 -10.06
N SER A 40 1.87 3.39 -11.31
CA SER A 40 0.87 4.36 -11.77
C SER A 40 -0.55 3.84 -11.59
N LEU A 41 -0.81 2.56 -11.93
CA LEU A 41 -2.13 1.94 -11.76
C LEU A 41 -2.52 1.88 -10.28
N ILE A 42 -1.58 1.53 -9.40
CA ILE A 42 -1.82 1.56 -7.95
C ILE A 42 -2.14 2.98 -7.49
N MET A 43 -1.35 3.98 -7.88
CA MET A 43 -1.63 5.36 -7.50
C MET A 43 -3.00 5.85 -8.00
N GLU A 44 -3.41 5.49 -9.22
CA GLU A 44 -4.74 5.82 -9.74
C GLU A 44 -5.84 5.14 -8.91
N LEU A 45 -5.71 3.84 -8.64
CA LEU A 45 -6.70 3.07 -7.89
C LEU A 45 -6.85 3.54 -6.44
N PHE A 46 -5.72 3.73 -5.74
CA PHE A 46 -5.69 4.18 -4.36
C PHE A 46 -5.99 5.70 -4.25
N GLY A 47 -5.72 6.46 -5.30
CA GLY A 47 -6.05 7.88 -5.44
C GLY A 47 -7.55 8.18 -5.46
N VAL A 48 -8.38 7.23 -5.92
CA VAL A 48 -9.85 7.35 -5.85
C VAL A 48 -10.34 7.39 -4.40
N ILE A 49 -9.64 6.73 -3.48
CA ILE A 49 -10.01 6.65 -2.07
C ILE A 49 -9.53 7.88 -1.30
N GLY A 50 -8.35 8.39 -1.64
CA GLY A 50 -7.80 9.59 -1.03
C GLY A 50 -6.44 9.98 -1.61
N PRO A 51 -5.93 11.16 -1.26
CA PRO A 51 -4.63 11.61 -1.72
C PRO A 51 -3.53 10.68 -1.17
N CYS A 52 -2.81 10.03 -2.08
CA CYS A 52 -1.63 9.23 -1.75
C CYS A 52 -0.42 10.15 -1.59
N LYS A 53 0.28 10.04 -0.47
CA LYS A 53 1.51 10.79 -0.18
C LYS A 53 2.72 10.18 -0.88
N SER A 54 2.81 8.86 -0.90
CA SER A 54 3.88 8.13 -1.57
C SER A 54 3.40 6.75 -2.01
N CYS A 55 3.88 6.28 -3.15
CA CYS A 55 3.71 4.91 -3.59
C CYS A 55 5.08 4.38 -3.99
N LYS A 56 5.43 3.19 -3.51
CA LYS A 56 6.71 2.55 -3.83
C LYS A 56 6.48 1.12 -4.27
N MET A 57 6.63 0.87 -5.57
CA MET A 57 6.55 -0.48 -6.11
C MET A 57 7.88 -1.21 -6.00
N ILE A 58 7.84 -2.45 -5.51
CA ILE A 58 8.99 -3.35 -5.43
C ILE A 58 8.66 -4.60 -6.25
N THR A 59 9.50 -4.86 -7.24
CA THR A 59 9.45 -6.05 -8.09
C THR A 59 10.67 -6.89 -7.78
N ASP A 60 10.48 -8.18 -7.51
CA ASP A 60 11.59 -9.09 -7.24
C ASP A 60 12.08 -9.70 -8.56
N PRO A 61 13.35 -9.47 -8.96
CA PRO A 61 13.88 -9.98 -10.22
C PRO A 61 14.12 -11.51 -10.20
N ALA A 62 14.08 -12.16 -9.04
CA ALA A 62 14.25 -13.60 -8.88
C ALA A 62 12.91 -14.37 -8.92
N GLY A 63 11.79 -13.69 -9.19
CA GLY A 63 10.49 -14.33 -9.49
C GLY A 63 9.47 -14.29 -8.35
N GLY A 64 9.64 -13.41 -7.36
CA GLY A 64 8.60 -13.14 -6.37
C GLY A 64 7.45 -12.29 -6.92
N ASP A 65 6.25 -12.47 -6.36
CA ASP A 65 5.11 -11.63 -6.70
C ASP A 65 5.41 -10.15 -6.37
N PRO A 66 5.14 -9.21 -7.29
CA PRO A 66 5.33 -7.81 -7.00
C PRO A 66 4.48 -7.35 -5.82
N TYR A 67 4.99 -6.36 -5.11
CA TYR A 67 4.28 -5.70 -4.03
C TYR A 67 4.59 -4.21 -4.02
N CYS A 68 3.76 -3.42 -3.37
CA CYS A 68 4.02 -2.00 -3.20
C CYS A 68 3.64 -1.50 -1.81
N PHE A 69 4.18 -0.34 -1.46
CA PHE A 69 3.81 0.39 -0.25
C PHE A 69 3.10 1.69 -0.65
N VAL A 70 1.88 1.88 -0.17
CA VAL A 70 1.08 3.08 -0.39
C VAL A 70 0.95 3.82 0.92
N GLU A 71 1.51 5.02 1.01
CA GLU A 71 1.37 5.92 2.15
C GLU A 71 0.32 6.97 1.84
N TYR A 72 -0.64 7.16 2.74
CA TYR A 72 -1.63 8.22 2.68
C TYR A 72 -1.23 9.42 3.55
N PHE A 73 -1.82 10.58 3.27
CA PHE A 73 -1.69 11.76 4.15
C PHE A 73 -2.39 11.53 5.50
N ASP A 74 -3.51 10.80 5.50
CA ASP A 74 -4.33 10.53 6.68
C ASP A 74 -4.59 9.04 6.85
N HIS A 75 -4.66 8.59 8.11
CA HIS A 75 -5.02 7.21 8.43
C HIS A 75 -6.45 6.88 7.99
N GLY A 76 -7.38 7.82 8.03
CA GLY A 76 -8.77 7.59 7.59
C GLY A 76 -8.83 7.07 6.15
N HIS A 77 -8.00 7.63 5.26
CA HIS A 77 -7.89 7.16 3.88
C HIS A 77 -7.22 5.78 3.80
N ALA A 78 -6.16 5.54 4.58
CA ALA A 78 -5.51 4.23 4.65
C ALA A 78 -6.46 3.12 5.14
N LEU A 79 -7.26 3.40 6.16
CA LEU A 79 -8.25 2.46 6.69
C LEU A 79 -9.37 2.18 5.69
N ALA A 80 -9.89 3.22 5.03
CA ALA A 80 -10.88 3.08 3.96
C ALA A 80 -10.31 2.26 2.79
N ALA A 81 -9.06 2.51 2.39
CA ALA A 81 -8.41 1.79 1.32
C ALA A 81 -8.17 0.32 1.65
N HIS A 82 -7.71 0.03 2.88
CA HIS A 82 -7.61 -1.33 3.37
C HIS A 82 -8.97 -2.04 3.30
N GLY A 83 -10.05 -1.45 3.82
CA GLY A 83 -11.38 -2.08 3.78
C GLY A 83 -11.97 -2.25 2.38
N ALA A 84 -11.72 -1.30 1.47
CA ALA A 84 -12.32 -1.30 0.13
C ALA A 84 -11.54 -2.12 -0.92
N MET A 85 -10.23 -2.27 -0.73
CA MET A 85 -9.34 -2.87 -1.73
C MET A 85 -8.76 -4.22 -1.28
N ASN A 86 -8.76 -4.54 0.03
CA ASN A 86 -8.26 -5.82 0.50
C ASN A 86 -9.15 -6.96 -0.03
N GLN A 87 -8.51 -8.01 -0.53
CA GLN A 87 -9.15 -9.12 -1.23
C GLN A 87 -9.90 -8.74 -2.51
N ARG A 88 -9.78 -7.50 -3.01
CA ARG A 88 -10.35 -7.15 -4.31
C ARG A 88 -9.49 -7.76 -5.43
N LYS A 89 -10.14 -8.25 -6.48
CA LYS A 89 -9.44 -8.68 -7.70
C LYS A 89 -9.11 -7.45 -8.53
N ILE A 90 -7.82 -7.28 -8.79
CA ILE A 90 -7.33 -6.43 -9.88
C ILE A 90 -6.76 -7.38 -10.95
N LEU A 91 -6.89 -6.97 -12.22
CA LEU A 91 -6.77 -7.80 -13.43
C LEU A 91 -5.61 -8.80 -13.39
#